data_AF-A0A2V8E7T0-F1
#
_entry.id   AF-A0A2V8E7T0-F1
#
_cell.length_a   1.000
_cell.length_b   1.000
_cell.length_c   1.000
_cell.angle_alpha   90.00
_cell.angle_beta   90.00
_cell.angle_gamma   90.00
#
_symmetry.space_group_name_H-M   'P 1'
#
loop_
_entity.id
_entity.type
_entity.pdbx_description
1 polymer ?
#
loop_
_entity_poly.entity_id
_entity_poly.type
_entity_poly.pdbx_seq_one_letter_code
_entity_poly.pdbx_strand_id
1 'polypeptide(L)' 'MPTLADVLARKTRHADLYDRLPDGRLRCYACGHCCPLPDGAVGVCKVRFNQGGQLFAPWGYVGGVQCDPI' A
#
# COMPACT_ATOMS: atom_id res chain seq x y z
N MET A 1 -2.96 12.88 -20.34
CA MET A 1 -3.02 11.40 -20.29
C MET A 1 -2.69 10.97 -18.86
N PRO A 2 -3.40 10.00 -18.26
CA PRO A 2 -3.07 9.53 -16.91
C PRO A 2 -1.72 8.83 -16.90
N THR A 3 -0.95 9.00 -15.82
CA THR A 3 0.28 8.25 -15.58
C THR A 3 -0.04 6.82 -15.16
N LEU A 4 0.95 5.92 -15.20
CA LEU A 4 0.78 4.56 -14.67
C LEU A 4 0.40 4.59 -13.17
N ALA A 5 0.97 5.52 -12.40
CA ALA A 5 0.64 5.68 -10.99
C ALA A 5 -0.84 6.05 -10.80
N ASP A 6 -1.37 6.97 -11.63
CA ASP A 6 -2.79 7.36 -11.59
C ASP A 6 -3.72 6.18 -11.91
N VAL A 7 -3.33 5.34 -12.87
CA VAL A 7 -4.10 4.15 -13.26
C VAL A 7 -4.11 3.11 -12.12
N LEU A 8 -2.95 2.83 -11.53
CA LEU A 8 -2.82 1.84 -10.45
C LEU A 8 -3.48 2.29 -9.15
N ALA A 9 -3.43 3.59 -8.81
CA ALA A 9 -4.07 4.13 -7.61
C ALA A 9 -5.60 3.88 -7.59
N ARG A 10 -6.25 3.90 -8.77
CA ARG A 10 -7.68 3.58 -8.93
C ARG A 10 -8.01 2.10 -8.70
N LYS A 11 -7.01 1.23 -8.67
CA LYS A 11 -7.11 -0.22 -8.44
C LYS A 11 -6.61 -0.58 -7.05
N THR A 12 -7.00 0.19 -6.05
CA THR A 12 -6.67 -0.05 -4.65
C THR A 12 -7.92 -0.09 -3.77
N ARG A 13 -7.79 -0.67 -2.58
CA ARG A 13 -8.83 -0.71 -1.53
C ARG A 13 -8.20 -0.55 -0.15
N HIS A 14 -9.03 -0.33 0.86
CA HIS A 14 -8.62 -0.41 2.27
C HIS A 14 -7.97 -1.76 2.59
N ALA A 15 -6.86 -1.71 3.32
CA ALA A 15 -6.14 -2.88 3.79
C ALA A 15 -5.90 -2.78 5.30
N ASP A 16 -5.95 -3.93 5.98
CA ASP A 16 -5.97 -3.97 7.45
C ASP A 16 -4.60 -4.27 8.08
N LEU A 17 -3.58 -4.58 7.27
CA LEU A 17 -2.23 -4.94 7.74
C LEU A 17 -1.39 -3.70 8.10
N TYR A 18 -1.86 -2.92 9.06
CA TYR A 18 -1.11 -1.77 9.58
C TYR A 18 -1.50 -1.40 11.01
N ASP A 19 -0.57 -0.76 11.72
CA ASP A 19 -0.86 -0.03 12.96
C ASP A 19 -0.88 1.48 12.71
N ARG A 20 -1.66 2.20 13.51
CA ARG A 20 -1.60 3.67 13.58
C ARG A 20 -0.59 4.07 14.65
N LEU A 21 0.39 4.89 14.27
CA LEU A 21 1.38 5.45 15.16
C LEU A 21 0.86 6.74 15.83
N PRO A 22 1.39 7.13 17.00
CA PRO A 22 0.90 8.29 17.77
C PRO A 22 0.96 9.62 17.02
N ASP A 23 1.82 9.73 16.00
CA ASP A 23 2.01 10.92 15.18
C ASP A 23 1.20 10.91 13.87
N GLY A 24 0.19 10.04 13.78
CA GLY A 24 -0.70 9.95 12.62
C GLY A 24 -0.11 9.18 11.43
N ARG A 25 1.11 8.66 11.55
CA ARG A 25 1.69 7.75 10.55
C ARG A 25 1.06 6.37 10.64
N LEU A 26 1.09 5.63 9.53
CA LEU A 26 0.79 4.20 9.54
C LEU A 26 2.08 3.38 9.54
N ARG A 27 2.11 2.29 10.28
CA ARG A 27 3.15 1.25 10.14
C ARG A 27 2.58 0.11 9.31
N CYS A 28 2.99 -0.01 8.06
CA CYS A 28 2.48 -1.04 7.14
C CYS A 28 3.22 -2.37 7.31
N TYR A 29 2.48 -3.47 7.56
CA TYR A 29 3.02 -4.82 7.76
C TYR A 29 2.81 -5.76 6.58
N ALA A 30 2.27 -5.29 5.45
CA ALA A 30 1.99 -6.11 4.28
C ALA A 30 3.24 -6.66 3.56
N CYS A 31 4.45 -6.30 3.99
CA CYS A 31 5.72 -6.87 3.53
C CYS A 31 6.84 -6.55 4.54
N GLY A 32 8.02 -7.17 4.37
CA GLY A 32 9.16 -7.02 5.29
C GLY A 32 9.77 -5.61 5.40
N HIS A 33 9.36 -4.63 4.58
CA HIS A 33 9.87 -3.26 4.70
C HIS A 33 9.34 -2.49 5.91
N CYS A 34 8.21 -2.91 6.49
CA CYS A 34 7.63 -2.28 7.69
C CYS A 34 7.54 -0.73 7.60
N CYS A 35 7.13 -0.20 6.44
CA CYS A 35 7.24 1.23 6.14
C CYS A 35 6.43 2.09 7.14
N PRO A 36 7.01 3.16 7.70
CA PRO A 36 6.28 4.22 8.38
C PRO A 36 5.76 5.23 7.32
N LEU A 37 4.45 5.33 7.16
CA LEU A 37 3.78 6.14 6.13
C LEU A 37 3.07 7.35 6.78
N PRO A 38 3.63 8.56 6.68
CA PRO A 38 2.88 9.80 6.89
C PRO A 38 1.63 9.87 6.01
N ASP A 39 0.69 10.75 6.35
CA ASP A 39 -0.47 10.96 5.50
C ASP A 39 -0.07 11.43 4.10
N GLY A 40 -0.71 10.87 3.07
CA GLY A 40 -0.35 11.05 1.66
C GLY A 40 0.94 10.35 1.21
N ALA A 41 1.67 9.68 2.10
CA ALA A 41 2.92 9.03 1.75
C ALA A 41 2.71 7.66 1.09
N VAL A 42 3.57 7.37 0.12
CA VAL A 42 3.64 6.07 -0.56
C VAL A 42 4.83 5.28 -0.01
N GLY A 43 4.63 4.00 0.26
CA GLY A 43 5.69 3.11 0.72
C GLY A 43 6.77 2.86 -0.34
N VAL A 44 7.88 2.26 0.07
CA VAL A 44 8.99 1.94 -0.85
C VAL A 44 8.57 1.00 -1.98
N CYS A 45 7.55 0.17 -1.74
CA CYS A 45 6.94 -0.69 -2.75
C CYS A 45 6.15 0.05 -3.85
N LYS A 46 5.91 1.35 -3.70
CA LYS A 46 5.18 2.23 -4.64
C LYS A 46 3.72 1.88 -4.91
N VAL A 47 3.20 0.83 -4.30
CA VAL A 47 1.83 0.34 -4.53
C VAL A 47 0.91 0.43 -3.31
N ARG A 48 1.46 0.70 -2.13
CA ARG A 48 0.72 0.89 -0.87
C ARG A 48 0.98 2.29 -0.33
N PHE A 49 -0.06 2.95 0.14
CA PHE A 49 0.02 4.34 0.59
C PHE A 49 -0.98 4.62 1.71
N ASN A 50 -0.70 5.67 2.48
CA ASN A 50 -1.62 6.19 3.49
C ASN A 50 -2.46 7.32 2.87
N GLN A 51 -3.77 7.22 2.98
CA GLN A 51 -4.69 8.28 2.60
C GLN A 51 -5.71 8.48 3.73
N GLY A 52 -5.63 9.61 4.43
CA GLY A 52 -6.53 9.96 5.52
C GLY A 52 -6.44 8.99 6.70
N GLY A 53 -5.23 8.53 7.04
CA GLY A 53 -5.00 7.60 8.15
C GLY A 53 -5.47 6.17 7.90
N GLN A 54 -5.64 5.80 6.62
CA GLN A 54 -6.07 4.49 6.17
C GLN A 54 -5.09 3.95 5.14
N LEU A 55 -4.69 2.69 5.29
CA LEU A 55 -3.80 2.04 4.34
C LEU A 55 -4.59 1.60 3.11
N PHE A 56 -4.12 1.97 1.93
CA PHE A 56 -4.60 1.47 0.65
C PHE A 56 -3.60 0.47 0.07
N ALA A 57 -4.11 -0.63 -0.48
CA ALA A 57 -3.31 -1.66 -1.13
C ALA A 57 -3.90 -2.09 -2.48
N PRO A 58 -3.09 -2.65 -3.40
CA PRO A 58 -3.54 -3.16 -4.70
C PRO A 58 -4.70 -4.15 -4.60
N TRP A 59 -5.66 -4.03 -5.52
CA TRP A 59 -6.81 -4.91 -5.59
C TRP A 59 -7.29 -5.15 -7.03
N GLY A 60 -7.71 -6.38 -7.30
CA GLY A 60 -8.27 -6.76 -8.60
C GLY A 60 -7.24 -6.88 -9.73
N TYR A 61 -5.95 -6.94 -9.40
CA TYR A 61 -4.88 -7.26 -10.33
C TYR A 61 -3.70 -7.91 -9.61
N VAL A 62 -2.87 -8.63 -10.37
CA VAL A 62 -1.61 -9.23 -9.92
C VAL A 62 -0.56 -8.96 -10.99
N GLY A 63 0.69 -8.70 -10.58
CA GLY A 63 1.81 -8.55 -11.52
C GLY A 63 2.27 -9.88 -12.12
N GLY A 64 2.03 -10.98 -11.39
CA GLY A 64 2.29 -12.35 -11.82
C GLY A 64 1.75 -13.33 -10.77
N VAL A 65 1.26 -14.48 -11.22
CA VAL A 65 0.87 -15.60 -10.36
C VAL A 65 1.95 -16.65 -10.50
N GLN A 66 2.60 -17.00 -9.40
CA GLN A 66 3.65 -18.01 -9.35
C GLN A 66 3.24 -19.10 -8.37
N CYS A 67 3.44 -20.37 -8.72
CA CYS A 67 3.39 -21.47 -7.77
C CYS A 67 4.75 -21.57 -7.10
N ASP A 68 4.93 -20.81 -6.01
CA ASP A 68 6.13 -20.86 -5.19
C ASP A 68 5.86 -21.76 -3.97
N PRO A 69 6.36 -23.01 -3.94
CA PRO A 69 6.20 -23.87 -2.78
C PRO A 69 7.05 -23.34 -1.62
N ILE A 70 6.37 -22.95 -0.52
CA ILE A 70 6.99 -22.59 0.77
C ILE A 70 7.56 -23.85 1.43
#